data_AF-A0A2M6WJ98-F1
#
_entry.id   AF-A0A2M6WJ98-F1
#
_cell.length_a   1.000
_cell.length_b   1.000
_cell.length_c   1.000
_cell.angle_alpha   90.00
_cell.angle_beta   90.00
_cell.angle_gamma   90.00
#
_symmetry.space_group_name_H-M   'P 1'
#
loop_
_entity.id
_entity.type
_entity.pdbx_description
1 polymer ?
#
loop_
_entity_poly.entity_id
_entity_poly.type
_entity_poly.pdbx_seq_one_letter_code
_entity_poly.pdbx_strand_id
1 'polypeptide(L)'
;MLEVNEITDRLGKGVDEKIKGSVAAFLIHKFTTNGFCEGHMNEEGEDRHGLPYPWIEVYAPEPEGWKESEEEKREWTVNNFRQQQRMMEFLEEFYKGRETPFDAQLAFDGIGVFGGFRVQSFGAKMTAILTPEEKKQKLELYQKEMGDFSKFLKDRHFSKK
;
A
#
# COMPACT_ATOMS: atom_id res chain seq x y z
N MET A 1 -5.60 16.36 13.17
CA MET A 1 -4.40 15.85 12.48
C MET A 1 -3.92 14.71 13.33
N LEU A 2 -4.12 13.45 12.93
CA LEU A 2 -3.62 12.31 13.70
C LEU A 2 -2.08 12.38 13.66
N GLU A 3 -1.44 12.38 14.82
CA GLU A 3 0.01 12.31 14.88
C GLU A 3 0.47 10.97 14.31
N VAL A 4 1.52 10.98 13.50
CA VAL A 4 2.09 9.75 12.89
C VAL A 4 2.49 8.72 13.96
N ASN A 5 2.74 9.17 15.19
CA ASN A 5 3.04 8.34 16.35
C ASN A 5 1.84 7.56 16.90
N GLU A 6 0.61 7.95 16.57
CA GLU A 6 -0.63 7.28 17.00
C GLU A 6 -1.16 6.28 15.95
N ILE A 7 -0.50 6.16 14.80
CA ILE A 7 -0.83 5.10 13.84
C ILE A 7 -0.34 3.79 14.46
N THR A 8 -1.27 2.98 14.94
CA THR A 8 -1.06 1.59 15.34
C THR A 8 -1.50 0.68 14.21
N ASP A 9 -0.94 -0.54 14.13
CA ASP A 9 -1.55 -1.57 13.28
C ASP A 9 -2.95 -1.94 13.81
N ARG A 10 -3.66 -2.82 13.09
CA ARG A 10 -4.99 -3.31 13.52
C ARG A 10 -4.93 -4.15 14.82
N LEU A 11 -3.75 -4.41 15.37
CA LEU A 11 -3.51 -5.18 16.60
C LEU A 11 -3.10 -4.29 17.79
N GLY A 12 -3.04 -2.97 17.62
CA GLY A 12 -2.59 -2.05 18.68
C GLY A 12 -1.09 -2.10 18.94
N LYS A 13 -0.30 -2.74 18.05
CA LYS A 13 1.16 -2.74 18.11
C LYS A 13 1.71 -1.53 17.35
N GLY A 14 2.82 -1.00 17.82
CA GLY A 14 3.52 0.10 17.16
C GLY A 14 3.84 -0.30 15.72
N VAL A 15 3.55 0.59 14.77
CA VAL A 15 3.81 0.30 13.35
C VAL A 15 5.30 0.11 13.12
N ASP A 16 5.67 -0.82 12.24
CA ASP A 16 7.06 -1.01 11.87
C ASP A 16 7.64 0.26 11.23
N GLU A 17 8.79 0.71 11.74
CA GLU A 17 9.38 2.04 11.45
C GLU A 17 9.53 2.32 9.94
N LYS A 18 9.76 1.29 9.13
CA LYS A 18 10.01 1.44 7.69
C LYS A 18 8.74 1.78 6.90
N ILE A 19 7.57 1.27 7.28
CA ILE A 19 6.33 1.54 6.54
C ILE A 19 5.57 2.77 7.05
N LYS A 20 5.82 3.24 8.29
CA LYS A 20 5.26 4.50 8.80
C LYS A 20 5.47 5.65 7.83
N GLY A 21 6.68 5.75 7.29
CA GLY A 21 7.05 6.79 6.33
C GLY A 21 6.18 6.75 5.08
N SER A 22 5.81 5.56 4.63
CA SER A 22 4.97 5.32 3.46
C SER A 22 3.50 5.65 3.72
N VAL A 23 2.95 5.21 4.85
CA VAL A 23 1.58 5.54 5.26
C VAL A 23 1.42 7.05 5.41
N ALA A 24 2.36 7.73 6.07
CA ALA A 24 2.35 9.19 6.20
C ALA A 24 2.36 9.90 4.83
N ALA A 25 3.13 9.39 3.86
CA ALA A 25 3.15 9.96 2.51
C ALA A 25 1.78 9.86 1.82
N PHE A 26 1.10 8.72 1.96
CA PHE A 26 -0.25 8.52 1.41
C PHE A 26 -1.27 9.46 2.07
N LEU A 27 -1.22 9.58 3.40
CA LEU A 27 -2.12 10.44 4.18
C LEU A 27 -1.96 11.92 3.84
N ILE A 28 -0.73 12.42 3.65
CA ILE A 28 -0.47 13.81 3.26
C ILE A 28 -1.10 14.14 1.89
N HIS A 29 -1.19 13.14 1.01
CA HIS A 29 -1.89 13.26 -0.29
C HIS A 29 -3.38 12.90 -0.22
N LYS A 30 -3.95 12.80 0.99
CA LYS A 30 -5.38 12.55 1.22
C LYS A 30 -5.89 11.23 0.63
N PHE A 31 -5.06 10.19 0.68
CA PHE A 31 -5.54 8.81 0.48
C PHE A 31 -6.06 8.26 1.80
N THR A 32 -7.13 7.48 1.75
CA THR A 32 -7.65 6.75 2.91
C THR A 32 -6.92 5.41 3.01
N THR A 33 -6.03 5.28 4.00
CA THR A 33 -5.31 4.04 4.28
C THR A 33 -5.99 3.27 5.40
N ASN A 34 -6.25 1.97 5.21
CA ASN A 34 -7.02 1.18 6.19
C ASN A 34 -6.27 -0.04 6.73
N GLY A 35 -5.15 -0.39 6.11
CA GLY A 35 -4.30 -1.51 6.49
C GLY A 35 -2.98 -1.38 5.75
N PHE A 36 -1.91 -1.85 6.37
CA PHE A 36 -0.59 -1.88 5.76
C PHE A 36 0.26 -2.93 6.46
N CYS A 37 1.32 -3.37 5.80
CA CYS A 37 2.34 -4.24 6.38
C CYS A 37 3.66 -3.95 5.66
N GLU A 38 4.77 -3.86 6.39
CA GLU A 38 6.09 -3.67 5.78
C GLU A 38 6.60 -4.92 5.03
N GLY A 39 5.94 -6.05 5.29
CA GLY A 39 6.33 -7.37 4.85
C GLY A 39 7.41 -7.98 5.74
N HIS A 40 7.19 -9.23 6.16
CA HIS A 40 8.15 -9.96 6.99
C HIS A 40 8.28 -11.41 6.55
N MET A 41 9.45 -11.98 6.84
CA MET A 41 9.70 -13.40 6.72
C MET A 41 9.23 -14.07 8.01
N ASN A 42 8.50 -15.17 7.92
CA ASN A 42 8.18 -15.97 9.11
C ASN A 42 9.45 -16.69 9.56
N GLU A 43 9.69 -16.75 10.87
CA GLU A 43 10.71 -17.62 11.43
C GLU A 43 10.23 -19.09 11.42
N GLU A 44 11.18 -20.02 11.41
CA GLU A 44 10.85 -21.45 11.47
C GLU A 44 10.14 -21.79 12.78
N GLY A 45 8.90 -22.29 12.69
CA GLY A 45 8.09 -22.69 13.85
C GLY A 45 7.12 -21.62 14.36
N GLU A 46 7.10 -20.43 13.76
CA GLU A 46 6.10 -19.40 14.06
C GLU A 46 4.86 -19.54 13.15
N ASP A 47 3.69 -19.19 13.70
CA ASP A 47 2.48 -19.02 12.90
C ASP A 47 2.73 -17.95 11.84
N ARG A 48 2.19 -18.15 10.63
CA ARG A 48 2.33 -17.16 9.55
C ARG A 48 1.73 -15.84 10.00
N HIS A 49 2.58 -14.87 10.28
CA HIS A 49 2.18 -13.49 10.41
C HIS A 49 2.49 -12.80 9.07
N GLY A 50 1.60 -11.92 8.60
CA GLY A 50 1.83 -11.07 7.43
C GLY A 50 2.13 -11.74 6.08
N LEU A 51 2.51 -10.90 5.12
CA LEU A 51 2.93 -11.30 3.77
C LEU A 51 4.43 -10.98 3.62
N PRO A 52 5.21 -11.71 2.81
CA PRO A 52 6.65 -11.48 2.66
C PRO A 52 6.95 -10.31 1.69
N TYR A 53 6.14 -9.27 1.71
CA TYR A 53 6.24 -8.08 0.87
C TYR A 53 5.43 -6.91 1.45
N PRO A 54 5.85 -5.66 1.21
CA PRO A 54 5.12 -4.50 1.68
C PRO A 54 3.83 -4.29 0.89
N TRP A 55 2.79 -3.82 1.57
CA TRP A 55 1.54 -3.40 0.95
C TRP A 55 0.84 -2.31 1.77
N ILE A 56 0.06 -1.46 1.09
CA ILE A 56 -0.81 -0.46 1.71
C ILE A 56 -2.21 -0.56 1.08
N GLU A 57 -3.23 -0.84 1.89
CA GLU A 57 -4.64 -0.86 1.50
C GLU A 57 -5.22 0.55 1.44
N VAL A 58 -5.85 0.86 0.31
CA VAL A 58 -6.53 2.12 0.03
C VAL A 58 -7.99 1.83 -0.32
N TYR A 59 -8.89 2.35 0.50
CA TYR A 59 -10.33 2.37 0.23
C TYR A 59 -11.03 3.45 1.07
N ALA A 60 -12.07 4.07 0.54
CA ALA A 60 -12.91 5.03 1.23
C ALA A 60 -13.66 4.33 2.38
N PRO A 61 -14.01 5.05 3.46
CA PRO A 61 -14.80 4.47 4.55
C PRO A 61 -16.08 3.81 4.04
N GLU A 62 -16.52 2.74 4.71
CA GLU A 62 -17.79 2.10 4.40
C GLU A 62 -18.95 3.10 4.63
N PRO A 63 -19.82 3.36 3.63
CA PRO A 63 -20.97 4.25 3.83
C PRO A 63 -22.01 3.62 4.78
N GLU A 64 -22.74 4.43 5.52
CA GLU A 64 -23.82 3.92 6.37
C GLU A 64 -24.94 3.33 5.49
N GLY A 65 -25.49 2.17 5.87
CA GLY A 65 -26.57 1.52 5.12
C GLY A 65 -26.18 0.92 3.76
N TRP A 66 -24.88 0.89 3.40
CA TRP A 66 -24.44 0.44 2.08
C TRP A 66 -24.95 -0.95 1.68
N LYS A 67 -25.16 -1.84 2.64
CA LYS A 67 -25.62 -3.23 2.39
C LYS A 67 -26.98 -3.27 1.67
N GLU A 68 -27.83 -2.29 1.94
CA GLU A 68 -29.22 -2.23 1.49
C GLU A 68 -29.45 -1.26 0.32
N SER A 69 -28.44 -0.45 -0.03
CA SER A 69 -28.53 0.56 -1.09
C SER A 69 -27.52 0.32 -2.22
N GLU A 70 -28.02 0.07 -3.43
CA GLU A 70 -27.18 -0.04 -4.63
C GLU A 70 -26.56 1.32 -5.02
N GLU A 71 -27.20 2.42 -4.67
CA GLU A 71 -26.66 3.77 -4.85
C GLU A 71 -25.42 3.98 -3.98
N GLU A 72 -25.50 3.64 -2.69
CA GLU A 72 -24.36 3.74 -1.77
C GLU A 72 -23.20 2.83 -2.20
N LYS A 73 -23.49 1.59 -2.64
CA LYS A 73 -22.46 0.69 -3.20
C LYS A 73 -21.78 1.29 -4.42
N ARG A 74 -22.56 1.91 -5.31
CA ARG A 74 -22.07 2.55 -6.52
C ARG A 74 -21.20 3.76 -6.18
N GLU A 75 -21.66 4.64 -5.30
CA GLU A 75 -20.91 5.81 -4.86
C GLU A 75 -19.60 5.42 -4.17
N TRP A 76 -19.64 4.40 -3.30
CA TRP A 76 -18.46 3.88 -2.65
C TRP A 76 -17.43 3.36 -3.65
N THR A 77 -17.89 2.59 -4.64
CA THR A 77 -17.05 2.09 -5.73
C THR A 77 -16.43 3.22 -6.54
N VAL A 78 -17.21 4.25 -6.89
CA VAL A 78 -16.72 5.44 -7.60
C VAL A 78 -15.66 6.18 -6.77
N ASN A 79 -15.87 6.34 -5.47
CA ASN A 79 -14.91 6.99 -4.57
C ASN A 79 -13.59 6.21 -4.49
N ASN A 80 -13.65 4.88 -4.48
CA ASN A 80 -12.46 4.04 -4.53
C ASN A 80 -11.70 4.16 -5.85
N PHE A 81 -12.40 4.14 -6.99
CA PHE A 81 -11.76 4.35 -8.29
C PHE A 81 -11.17 5.74 -8.47
N ARG A 82 -11.76 6.79 -7.86
CA ARG A 82 -11.13 8.12 -7.82
C ARG A 82 -9.80 8.11 -7.09
N GLN A 83 -9.69 7.35 -5.99
CA GLN A 83 -8.41 7.18 -5.30
C GLN A 83 -7.42 6.39 -6.15
N GLN A 84 -7.86 5.31 -6.81
CA GLN A 84 -7.00 4.51 -7.68
C GLN A 84 -6.47 5.32 -8.87
N GLN A 85 -7.32 6.12 -9.52
CA GLN A 85 -6.91 7.00 -10.62
C GLN A 85 -5.86 8.02 -10.19
N ARG A 86 -6.07 8.69 -9.04
CA ARG A 86 -5.08 9.64 -8.49
C ARG A 86 -3.76 8.94 -8.14
N MET A 87 -3.81 7.71 -7.62
CA MET A 87 -2.61 6.93 -7.33
C MET A 87 -1.87 6.57 -8.62
N MET A 88 -2.59 6.22 -9.69
CA MET A 88 -2.03 5.93 -11.01
C MET A 88 -1.28 7.13 -11.59
N GLU A 89 -1.83 8.35 -11.46
CA GLU A 89 -1.14 9.58 -11.87
C GLU A 89 0.21 9.77 -11.13
N PHE A 90 0.27 9.45 -9.84
CA PHE A 90 1.53 9.48 -9.09
C PHE A 90 2.51 8.39 -9.52
N LEU A 91 2.03 7.15 -9.77
CA LEU A 91 2.88 6.06 -10.25
C LEU A 91 3.43 6.33 -11.66
N GLU A 92 2.61 6.88 -12.56
CA GLU A 92 3.06 7.29 -13.89
C GLU A 92 4.20 8.29 -13.82
N GLU A 93 4.05 9.34 -13.00
CA GLU A 93 5.10 10.33 -12.81
C GLU A 93 6.34 9.73 -12.13
N PHE A 94 6.15 8.89 -11.11
CA PHE A 94 7.25 8.23 -10.40
C PHE A 94 8.08 7.32 -11.33
N TYR A 95 7.42 6.58 -12.23
CA TYR A 95 8.08 5.67 -13.15
C TYR A 95 8.61 6.33 -14.43
N LYS A 96 8.31 7.61 -14.66
CA LYS A 96 8.76 8.32 -15.86
C LYS A 96 10.28 8.38 -15.95
N GLY A 97 10.86 7.59 -16.87
CA GLY A 97 12.31 7.52 -17.09
C GLY A 97 13.09 6.74 -16.02
N ARG A 98 12.41 6.07 -15.08
CA ARG A 98 13.06 5.12 -14.15
C ARG A 98 13.27 3.78 -14.83
N GLU A 99 14.45 3.21 -14.64
CA GLU A 99 14.69 1.79 -14.87
C GLU A 99 14.38 1.04 -13.56
N THR A 100 13.35 0.21 -13.56
CA THR A 100 12.94 -0.57 -12.39
C THR A 100 12.54 -1.97 -12.84
N PRO A 101 13.06 -3.04 -12.20
CA PRO A 101 12.65 -4.41 -12.51
C PRO A 101 11.13 -4.53 -12.51
N PHE A 102 10.58 -5.18 -13.53
CA PHE A 102 9.13 -5.22 -13.75
C PHE A 102 8.36 -5.79 -12.55
N ASP A 103 8.92 -6.79 -11.88
CA ASP A 103 8.33 -7.40 -10.70
C ASP A 103 8.39 -6.49 -9.46
N ALA A 104 9.34 -5.56 -9.39
CA ALA A 104 9.44 -4.60 -8.30
C ALA A 104 8.45 -3.44 -8.44
N GLN A 105 8.07 -3.07 -9.68
CA GLN A 105 7.17 -1.95 -9.95
C GLN A 105 5.89 -2.05 -9.13
N LEU A 106 5.47 -0.94 -8.50
CA LEU A 106 4.25 -0.88 -7.72
C LEU A 106 3.05 -0.96 -8.66
N ALA A 107 2.10 -1.82 -8.28
CA ALA A 107 0.88 -2.09 -8.99
C ALA A 107 -0.31 -2.15 -8.02
N PHE A 108 -1.51 -2.24 -8.58
CA PHE A 108 -2.73 -2.40 -7.81
C PHE A 108 -3.15 -3.86 -7.72
N ASP A 109 -3.45 -4.31 -6.51
CA ASP A 109 -4.13 -5.57 -6.27
C ASP A 109 -5.50 -5.31 -5.64
N GLY A 110 -6.57 -5.75 -6.29
CA GLY A 110 -7.93 -5.46 -5.83
C GLY A 110 -8.24 -6.09 -4.47
N ILE A 111 -8.99 -5.39 -3.63
CA ILE A 111 -9.53 -5.91 -2.37
C ILE A 111 -11.06 -5.76 -2.35
N GLY A 112 -11.75 -6.82 -1.93
CA GLY A 112 -13.21 -6.86 -1.91
C GLY A 112 -13.84 -6.65 -3.29
N VAL A 113 -15.11 -6.22 -3.31
CA VAL A 113 -15.91 -6.04 -4.54
C VAL A 113 -16.23 -4.59 -4.88
N PHE A 114 -15.89 -3.64 -3.99
CA PHE A 114 -16.26 -2.22 -4.14
C PHE A 114 -15.08 -1.34 -4.56
N GLY A 115 -14.13 -1.88 -5.32
CA GLY A 115 -13.05 -1.11 -5.94
C GLY A 115 -11.90 -0.67 -5.02
N GLY A 116 -11.87 -1.13 -3.77
CA GLY A 116 -10.70 -0.97 -2.91
C GLY A 116 -9.48 -1.68 -3.50
N PHE A 117 -8.27 -1.22 -3.19
CA PHE A 117 -7.04 -1.79 -3.72
C PHE A 117 -5.88 -1.75 -2.72
N ARG A 118 -4.88 -2.61 -2.94
CA ARG A 118 -3.55 -2.55 -2.33
C ARG A 118 -2.58 -1.96 -3.32
N VAL A 119 -1.72 -1.08 -2.84
CA VAL A 119 -0.47 -0.73 -3.53
C VAL A 119 0.60 -1.70 -3.02
N GLN A 120 1.17 -2.49 -3.94
CA GLN A 120 2.22 -3.48 -3.66
C GLN A 120 3.04 -3.72 -4.93
N SER A 121 4.21 -4.34 -4.84
CA SER A 121 5.00 -4.70 -6.03
C SER A 121 4.24 -5.69 -6.93
N PHE A 122 4.40 -5.56 -8.25
CA PHE A 122 3.73 -6.42 -9.24
C PHE A 122 4.02 -7.90 -8.99
N GLY A 123 5.27 -8.22 -8.66
CA GLY A 123 5.78 -9.54 -8.32
C GLY A 123 5.42 -10.04 -6.91
N ALA A 124 4.67 -9.28 -6.11
CA ALA A 124 4.40 -9.58 -4.71
C ALA A 124 3.80 -10.99 -4.52
N LYS A 125 2.71 -11.32 -5.21
CA LYS A 125 2.05 -12.64 -5.10
C LYS A 125 2.94 -13.80 -5.56
N MET A 126 3.85 -13.54 -6.50
CA MET A 126 4.75 -14.54 -7.06
C MET A 126 5.86 -14.93 -6.07
N THR A 127 6.05 -14.18 -4.98
CA THR A 127 6.91 -14.63 -3.87
C THR A 127 6.48 -15.99 -3.30
N ALA A 128 5.23 -16.41 -3.48
CA ALA A 128 4.75 -17.72 -3.03
C ALA A 128 5.53 -18.91 -3.61
N ILE A 129 6.11 -18.76 -4.82
CA ILE A 129 6.84 -19.84 -5.51
C ILE A 129 8.36 -19.81 -5.28
N LEU A 130 8.86 -18.83 -4.51
CA LEU A 130 10.29 -18.59 -4.30
C LEU A 130 10.84 -19.32 -3.07
N THR A 131 12.14 -19.60 -3.07
CA THR A 131 12.85 -20.09 -1.88
C THR A 131 12.90 -19.01 -0.79
N PRO A 132 13.18 -19.37 0.49
CA PRO A 132 13.36 -18.39 1.56
C PRO A 132 14.41 -17.31 1.24
N GLU A 133 15.53 -17.69 0.63
CA GLU A 133 16.61 -16.77 0.24
C GLU A 133 16.15 -15.78 -0.83
N GLU A 134 15.45 -16.28 -1.86
CA GLU A 134 14.88 -15.45 -2.92
C GLU A 134 13.79 -14.52 -2.39
N LYS A 135 12.93 -15.01 -1.47
CA LYS A 135 11.91 -14.17 -0.80
C LYS A 135 12.56 -13.04 -0.02
N LYS A 136 13.65 -13.29 0.70
CA LYS A 136 14.38 -12.24 1.43
C LYS A 136 14.91 -11.17 0.47
N GLN A 137 15.52 -11.58 -0.64
CA GLN A 137 16.02 -10.65 -1.66
C GLN A 137 14.88 -9.83 -2.29
N LYS A 138 13.74 -10.45 -2.59
CA LYS A 138 12.55 -9.75 -3.11
C LYS A 138 11.94 -8.81 -2.07
N LEU A 139 11.87 -9.21 -0.81
CA LEU A 139 11.36 -8.36 0.26
C LEU A 139 12.18 -7.08 0.38
N GLU A 140 13.51 -7.17 0.42
CA GLU A 140 14.40 -6.00 0.47
C GLU A 140 14.19 -5.09 -0.75
N LEU A 141 14.10 -5.67 -1.95
CA LEU A 141 13.83 -4.93 -3.19
C LEU A 141 12.47 -4.21 -3.16
N TYR A 142 11.42 -4.89 -2.74
CA TYR A 142 10.06 -4.34 -2.71
C TYR A 142 9.90 -3.29 -1.61
N GLN A 143 10.53 -3.49 -0.44
CA GLN A 143 10.60 -2.48 0.62
C GLN A 143 11.30 -1.22 0.14
N LYS A 144 12.42 -1.36 -0.58
CA LYS A 144 13.11 -0.22 -1.17
C LYS A 144 12.21 0.53 -2.16
N GLU A 145 11.52 -0.18 -3.05
CA GLU A 145 10.67 0.45 -4.06
C GLU A 145 9.49 1.21 -3.44
N MET A 146 8.82 0.62 -2.44
CA MET A 146 7.77 1.29 -1.66
C MET A 146 8.31 2.54 -0.94
N GLY A 147 9.53 2.45 -0.38
CA GLY A 147 10.22 3.56 0.27
C GLY A 147 10.57 4.69 -0.69
N ASP A 148 11.12 4.37 -1.86
CA ASP A 148 11.45 5.32 -2.92
C ASP A 148 10.20 6.07 -3.40
N PHE A 149 9.10 5.35 -3.64
CA PHE A 149 7.83 5.95 -4.01
C PHE A 149 7.29 6.89 -2.93
N SER A 150 7.40 6.48 -1.67
CA SER A 150 6.98 7.28 -0.52
C SER A 150 7.80 8.56 -0.37
N LYS A 151 9.11 8.48 -0.65
CA LYS A 151 9.98 9.66 -0.71
C LYS A 151 9.53 10.59 -1.85
N PHE A 152 9.28 10.06 -3.04
CA PHE A 152 8.78 10.83 -4.19
C PHE A 152 7.49 11.59 -3.83
N LEU A 153 6.53 10.92 -3.19
CA LEU A 153 5.29 11.56 -2.74
C LEU A 153 5.56 12.71 -1.75
N LYS A 154 6.44 12.50 -0.76
CA LYS A 154 6.82 13.55 0.20
C LYS A 154 7.48 14.74 -0.50
N ASP A 155 8.50 14.49 -1.31
CA ASP A 155 9.23 15.52 -2.05
C ASP A 155 8.26 16.35 -2.92
N ARG A 156 7.32 15.68 -3.60
CA ARG A 156 6.29 16.34 -4.42
C ARG A 156 5.36 17.25 -3.61
N HIS A 157 5.04 16.89 -2.37
CA HIS A 157 4.22 17.74 -1.50
C HIS A 157 4.99 18.98 -1.04
N PHE A 158 6.25 18.81 -0.63
CA PHE A 158 7.05 19.91 -0.06
C PHE A 158 7.69 20.81 -1.13
N SER A 159 7.95 20.30 -2.34
CA SER A 159 8.50 21.10 -3.45
C SER A 159 7.47 21.99 -4.14
N LYS A 160 6.18 21.86 -3.82
CA LYS A 160 5.09 22.71 -4.31
C LYS A 160 4.80 23.91 -3.39
N LYS A 161 5.67 24.19 -2.42
CA LYS A 161 5.60 25.38 -1.56
C LYS A 161 6.57 26.46 -2.03
#